data_AF-A0A7X8J9F1-F1
#
_entry.id   AF-A0A7X8J9F1-F1
#
_cell.length_a   1.000
_cell.length_b   1.000
_cell.length_c   1.000
_cell.angle_alpha   90.00
_cell.angle_beta   90.00
_cell.angle_gamma   90.00
#
_symmetry.space_group_name_H-M   'P 1'
#
loop_
_entity.id
_entity.type
_entity.pdbx_description
1 polymer ?
#
loop_
_entity_poly.entity_id
_entity_poly.type
_entity_poly.pdbx_seq_one_letter_code
_entity_poly.pdbx_strand_id
1 'polypeptide(L)' 'MANKKKYEFMDTEFPAGKFLICPQCQEYISYIDIESFPNCPFCNYHLGNDPELEDFVLQPLIERWSRQFRSRGF' A
#
# COMPACT_ATOMS: atom_id res chain seq x y z
N MET A 1 -16.99 -15.61 -1.32
CA MET A 1 -15.63 -16.20 -1.30
C MET A 1 -14.81 -15.37 -0.33
N ALA A 2 -14.42 -15.95 0.81
CA ALA A 2 -13.61 -15.22 1.80
C ALA A 2 -12.22 -15.02 1.22
N ASN A 3 -11.94 -13.80 0.72
CA ASN A 3 -10.62 -13.42 0.26
C ASN A 3 -9.71 -13.49 1.49
N LYS A 4 -8.88 -14.53 1.58
CA LYS A 4 -7.86 -14.63 2.63
C LYS A 4 -6.87 -13.52 2.33
N LYS A 5 -7.04 -12.37 2.99
CA LYS A 5 -6.09 -11.26 2.93
C LYS A 5 -4.72 -11.83 3.28
N LYS A 6 -3.82 -11.88 2.30
CA LYS A 6 -2.45 -12.38 2.52
C LYS A 6 -1.60 -11.38 3.29
N TYR A 7 -1.99 -10.10 3.22
CA TYR A 7 -1.26 -8.99 3.79
C TYR A 7 -2.13 -8.24 4.78
N GLU A 8 -1.51 -7.83 5.89
CA GLU A 8 -2.11 -6.94 6.87
C GLU A 8 -1.70 -5.50 6.56
N PHE A 9 -2.69 -4.62 6.58
CA PHE A 9 -2.51 -3.19 6.33
C PHE A 9 -2.87 -2.43 7.59
N MET A 10 -2.02 -1.47 7.95
CA MET A 10 -2.22 -0.60 9.09
C MET A 10 -2.40 0.83 8.59
N ASP A 11 -3.58 1.38 8.83
CA ASP A 11 -3.86 2.80 8.64
C ASP A 11 -3.27 3.59 9.81
N THR A 12 -2.41 4.57 9.51
CA THR A 12 -1.88 5.48 10.51
C THR A 12 -2.51 6.86 10.33
N GLU A 13 -3.03 7.41 11.43
CA GLU A 13 -3.68 8.71 11.42
C GLU A 13 -2.65 9.85 11.30
N PHE A 14 -1.42 9.64 11.80
CA PHE A 14 -0.34 10.64 11.78
C PHE A 14 1.05 9.98 11.64
N PRO A 15 1.77 10.19 10.51
CA PRO A 15 1.32 10.83 9.27
C PRO A 15 0.19 10.02 8.61
N ALA A 16 -0.75 10.69 7.96
CA ALA A 16 -1.82 10.03 7.22
C ALA A 16 -1.23 9.16 6.10
N GLY A 17 -1.33 7.85 6.27
CA GLY A 17 -0.75 6.88 5.36
C GLY A 17 -1.20 5.47 5.70
N LYS A 18 -1.10 4.58 4.73
CA LYS A 18 -1.25 3.15 4.98
C LYS A 18 0.11 2.50 4.90
N PHE A 19 0.37 1.58 5.82
CA PHE A 19 1.57 0.74 5.85
C PHE A 19 1.17 -0.72 5.67
N LEU A 20 2.01 -1.46 4.97
CA LEU A 20 1.91 -2.91 4.86
C LEU A 20 2.76 -3.53 5.95
N ILE A 21 2.22 -4.51 6.66
CA ILE A 21 2.99 -5.32 7.59
C ILE A 21 3.58 -6.50 6.82
N CYS A 22 4.92 -6.63 6.84
CA CYS A 22 5.59 -7.75 6.20
C CYS A 22 5.14 -9.07 6.84
N PRO A 23 4.69 -10.08 6.07
CA PRO A 23 4.27 -11.36 6.64
C PRO A 23 5.43 -12.17 7.24
N GLN A 24 6.68 -11.85 6.88
CA GLN A 24 7.86 -12.58 7.36
C GLN A 24 8.52 -11.92 8.57
N CYS A 25 8.84 -10.62 8.50
CA CYS A 25 9.55 -9.92 9.57
C CYS A 25 8.67 -8.98 10.40
N GLN A 26 7.38 -8.85 10.06
CA GLN A 26 6.42 -7.96 10.72
C GLN A 26 6.82 -6.48 10.75
N GLU A 27 7.78 -6.08 9.92
CA GLU A 27 8.17 -4.68 9.75
C GLU A 27 7.14 -3.92 8.90
N TYR A 28 7.07 -2.62 9.11
CA TYR A 28 6.20 -1.71 8.38
C TYR A 28 6.86 -1.27 7.07
N ILE A 29 6.16 -1.50 5.97
CA ILE A 29 6.59 -1.17 4.62
C ILE A 29 5.67 -0.09 4.08
N SER A 30 6.24 1.00 3.57
CA SER A 30 5.45 2.07 2.96
C SER A 30 5.05 1.69 1.53
N TYR A 31 3.99 2.31 1.02
CA TYR A 31 3.59 2.12 -0.39
C TYR A 31 4.70 2.49 -1.39
N ILE A 32 5.58 3.44 -1.04
CA ILE A 32 6.71 3.87 -1.89
C ILE A 32 7.74 2.75 -2.03
N ASP A 33 8.00 2.03 -0.95
CA ASP A 33 8.93 0.89 -0.94
C ASP A 33 8.39 -0.26 -1.80
N ILE A 34 7.08 -0.51 -1.75
CA ILE A 34 6.41 -1.56 -2.54
C ILE A 34 6.38 -1.19 -4.03
N GLU A 35 6.12 0.09 -4.35
CA GLU A 35 6.14 0.59 -5.74
C GLU A 35 7.54 0.43 -6.37
N SER A 36 8.59 0.67 -5.58
CA SER A 36 9.98 0.63 -6.05
C SER A 36 10.58 -0.77 -6.03
N PHE A 37 10.16 -1.63 -5.11
CA PHE A 37 10.75 -2.95 -4.89
C PHE A 37 9.68 -4.03 -4.70
N PRO A 38 9.76 -5.14 -5.45
CA PRO A 38 8.90 -6.31 -5.21
C PRO A 38 9.32 -7.10 -3.95
N ASN A 39 10.23 -6.58 -3.13
CA ASN A 39 10.76 -7.25 -1.95
C ASN A 39 10.67 -6.35 -0.73
N CYS A 40 10.42 -6.94 0.44
CA CYS A 40 10.52 -6.25 1.70
C CYS A 40 11.96 -5.75 1.92
N PRO A 41 12.19 -4.45 2.19
CA PRO A 41 13.53 -3.88 2.33
C PRO A 41 14.30 -4.42 3.56
N PHE A 42 13.59 -4.91 4.58
CA PHE A 42 14.20 -5.39 5.82
C PHE A 42 14.64 -6.86 5.77
N CYS A 43 13.78 -7.76 5.29
CA CYS A 43 14.05 -9.19 5.29
C CYS A 43 14.20 -9.79 3.88
N ASN A 44 14.13 -8.95 2.85
CA ASN A 44 14.21 -9.33 1.44
C ASN A 44 13.14 -10.38 1.03
N TYR A 45 12.04 -10.45 1.76
CA TYR A 45 10.90 -11.30 1.44
C TYR A 45 10.23 -10.82 0.17
N HIS A 46 10.04 -11.72 -0.80
CA HIS A 46 9.39 -11.39 -2.07
C HIS A 46 7.88 -11.17 -1.84
N LEU A 47 7.50 -9.90 -1.86
CA LEU A 47 6.12 -9.44 -1.87
C LEU A 47 5.67 -9.62 -3.32
N GLY A 48 5.09 -10.79 -3.63
CA GLY A 48 4.70 -11.12 -4.99
C GLY A 48 3.74 -10.07 -5.59
N ASN A 49 3.56 -10.08 -6.91
CA ASN A 49 2.53 -9.28 -7.57
C ASN A 49 1.13 -9.81 -7.20
N ASP A 50 0.64 -9.36 -6.04
CA ASP A 50 -0.72 -9.59 -5.59
C ASP A 50 -1.55 -8.31 -5.88
N PRO A 51 -2.76 -8.44 -6.45
CA PRO A 51 -3.60 -7.30 -6.79
C PRO A 51 -3.99 -6.45 -5.57
N GLU A 52 -3.96 -7.02 -4.36
CA GLU A 52 -4.14 -6.27 -3.10
C GLU A 52 -3.01 -5.25 -2.86
N LEU A 53 -1.76 -5.58 -3.26
CA LEU A 53 -0.62 -4.67 -3.15
C LEU A 53 -0.68 -3.59 -4.23
N GLU A 54 -1.08 -3.94 -5.45
CA GLU A 54 -1.26 -2.97 -6.52
C GLU A 54 -2.34 -1.94 -6.16
N ASP A 55 -3.50 -2.37 -5.65
CA ASP A 55 -4.56 -1.47 -5.19
C ASP A 55 -4.07 -0.56 -4.07
N PHE A 56 -3.32 -1.10 -3.10
CA PHE A 56 -2.74 -0.35 -2.00
C PHE A 56 -1.80 0.77 -2.45
N VAL A 57 -0.92 0.50 -3.43
CA VAL A 57 0.00 1.51 -3.99
C VAL A 57 -0.77 2.55 -4.80
N LEU A 58 -1.80 2.14 -5.55
CA LEU A 58 -2.59 3.02 -6.40
C LEU A 58 -3.58 3.90 -5.62
N GLN A 59 -4.09 3.45 -4.47
CA GLN A 59 -5.11 4.16 -3.70
C GLN A 59 -4.74 5.62 -3.36
N PRO A 60 -3.56 5.94 -2.77
CA PRO A 60 -3.21 7.33 -2.46
C PRO A 60 -3.06 8.20 -3.72
N LEU A 61 -2.62 7.63 -4.83
CA LEU A 61 -2.54 8.32 -6.13
C LEU A 61 -3.94 8.66 -6.64
N ILE A 62 -4.85 7.68 -6.63
CA ILE A 62 -6.24 7.87 -7.06
C ILE A 62 -6.94 8.91 -6.18
N GLU A 63 -6.75 8.86 -4.86
CA GLU A 63 -7.31 9.85 -3.93
C GLU A 63 -6.80 11.26 -4.21
N ARG A 64 -5.50 11.42 -4.47
CA ARG A 64 -4.89 12.70 -4.85
C ARG A 64 -5.48 13.23 -6.16
N TRP A 65 -5.57 12.39 -7.19
CA TRP A 65 -6.17 12.75 -8.46
C TRP A 65 -7.64 13.13 -8.29
N SER A 66 -8.43 12.32 -7.58
CA SER A 66 -9.85 12.58 -7.29
C SER A 66 -10.07 13.93 -6.61
N ARG A 67 -9.24 14.29 -5.62
CA ARG A 67 -9.28 15.60 -4.95
C ARG A 67 -8.93 16.75 -5.91
N GLN A 68 -7.95 16.55 -6.79
CA GLN A 68 -7.53 17.56 -7.77
C GLN A 68 -8.58 17.81 -8.85
N PHE A 69 -9.33 16.78 -9.28
CA PHE A 69 -10.42 16.94 -10.25
C PHE A 69 -11.73 17.43 -9.60
N ARG A 70 -12.01 17.08 -8.34
CA ARG A 70 -13.16 17.64 -7.59
C ARG A 70 -13.07 19.14 -7.35
N SER A 71 -11.85 19.69 -7.28
CA SER A 71 -11.61 21.13 -7.08
C SER A 71 -11.61 21.93 -8.39
N ARG A 72 -11.59 21.26 -9.55
CA ARG A 72 -11.86 21.84 -10.87
C ARG A 72 -13.32 21.58 -11.24
N GLY A 73 -14.22 22.30 -10.58
CA GLY A 73 -15.62 22.38 -11.00
C GLY A 73 -15.72 22.94 -12.42
N PHE A 74 -16.50 22.26 -13.25
CA PHE A 74 -17.24 22.86 -14.37
C PHE A 74 -18.36 23.75 -13.82
#